data_AF-A0A7C6E2V9-F1
#
_entry.id   AF-A0A7C6E2V9-F1
#
_cell.length_a   1.000
_cell.length_b   1.000
_cell.length_c   1.000
_cell.angle_alpha   90.00
_cell.angle_beta   90.00
_cell.angle_gamma   90.00
#
_symmetry.space_group_name_H-M   'P 1'
#
loop_
_entity.id
_entity.type
_entity.pdbx_description
1 polymer ?
#
loop_
_entity_poly.entity_id
_entity_poly.type
_entity_poly.pdbx_seq_one_letter_code
_entity_poly.pdbx_strand_id
1 'polypeptide(L)'
;MAYTKAEILKALKAEKVKFLRLQITDILGVVKNVEVPESQFEKALDGEIMFDGSSIEGFTRIEESDMLLKPDYNTFVILPEALE
;
A
#
# COMPACT_ATOMS: atom_id res chain seq x y z
N MET A 1 16.84 3.25 -10.71
CA MET A 1 15.94 2.51 -11.61
C MET A 1 14.68 2.25 -10.83
N ALA A 2 13.50 2.56 -11.39
CA ALA A 2 12.25 2.26 -10.73
C ALA A 2 11.91 0.79 -10.92
N TYR A 3 11.47 0.12 -9.86
CA TYR A 3 10.93 -1.23 -9.97
C TYR A 3 9.71 -1.23 -10.90
N THR A 4 9.52 -2.34 -11.61
CA THR A 4 8.30 -2.64 -12.35
C THR A 4 7.36 -3.52 -11.52
N LYS A 5 6.06 -3.49 -11.84
CA LYS A 5 5.06 -4.39 -11.21
C LYS A 5 5.50 -5.85 -11.24
N ALA A 6 6.04 -6.30 -12.38
CA ALA A 6 6.47 -7.68 -12.58
C ALA A 6 7.68 -8.05 -11.69
N GLU A 7 8.63 -7.14 -11.50
CA GLU A 7 9.77 -7.34 -10.61
C GLU A 7 9.33 -7.44 -9.14
N ILE A 8 8.40 -6.58 -8.73
CA ILE A 8 7.85 -6.60 -7.36
C ILE A 8 7.11 -7.92 -7.10
N LEU A 9 6.20 -8.33 -7.99
CA LEU A 9 5.47 -9.59 -7.85
C LEU A 9 6.40 -10.80 -7.80
N LYS A 10 7.48 -10.79 -8.60
CA LYS A 10 8.50 -11.82 -8.57
C LYS A 10 9.23 -11.85 -7.23
N ALA A 11 9.60 -10.69 -6.68
CA ALA A 11 10.26 -10.58 -5.38
C ALA A 11 9.36 -11.07 -4.23
N LEU A 12 8.10 -10.63 -4.20
CA LEU A 12 7.10 -11.05 -3.22
C LEU A 12 6.92 -12.58 -3.21
N LYS A 13 6.87 -13.20 -4.39
CA LYS A 13 6.78 -14.66 -4.53
C LYS A 13 8.05 -15.38 -4.09
N ALA A 14 9.23 -14.86 -4.43
CA ALA A 14 10.52 -15.46 -4.08
C ALA A 14 10.74 -15.48 -2.57
N GLU A 15 10.42 -14.37 -1.90
CA GLU A 15 10.52 -14.21 -0.45
C GLU A 15 9.28 -14.74 0.31
N LYS A 16 8.32 -15.35 -0.40
CA LYS A 16 7.09 -15.94 0.17
C LYS A 16 6.26 -14.96 1.03
N VAL A 17 6.27 -13.69 0.66
CA VAL A 17 5.56 -12.62 1.38
C VAL A 17 4.06 -12.89 1.38
N LYS A 18 3.42 -12.76 2.54
CA LYS A 18 1.98 -13.04 2.73
C LYS A 18 1.11 -11.81 2.81
N PHE A 19 1.70 -10.68 3.17
CA PHE A 19 1.01 -9.41 3.35
C PHE A 19 1.79 -8.28 2.69
N LEU A 20 1.07 -7.36 2.06
CA LEU A 20 1.62 -6.14 1.49
C LEU A 20 1.00 -4.96 2.23
N ARG A 21 1.83 -4.07 2.76
CA ARG A 21 1.38 -2.84 3.41
C ARG A 21 1.55 -1.66 2.46
N LEU A 22 0.44 -0.99 2.18
CA LEU A 22 0.42 0.31 1.53
C LEU A 22 0.44 1.38 2.62
N GLN A 23 1.52 2.13 2.69
CA GLN A 23 1.74 3.16 3.70
C GLN A 23 1.49 4.55 3.12
N ILE A 24 0.77 5.37 3.87
CA ILE A 24 0.51 6.79 3.56
C ILE A 24 0.71 7.64 4.81
N THR A 25 0.79 8.95 4.62
CA THR A 25 0.87 9.92 5.71
C THR A 25 -0.25 10.93 5.55
N ASP A 26 -0.98 11.20 6.62
CA ASP A 26 -2.00 12.25 6.62
C ASP A 26 -1.38 13.65 6.72
N ILE A 27 -2.21 14.70 6.66
CA ILE A 27 -1.72 16.09 6.71
C ILE A 27 -1.07 16.47 8.05
N LEU A 28 -1.33 15.70 9.11
CA LEU A 28 -0.75 15.90 10.43
C LEU A 28 0.57 15.14 10.60
N GLY A 29 1.02 14.42 9.57
CA GLY A 29 2.25 13.65 9.61
C GLY A 29 2.09 12.26 10.23
N VAL A 30 0.86 11.81 10.49
CA VAL A 30 0.61 10.48 11.07
C VAL A 30 0.64 9.43 9.97
N VAL A 31 1.47 8.41 10.19
CA VAL A 31 1.54 7.24 9.32
C VAL A 31 0.28 6.39 9.45
N LYS A 32 -0.33 6.06 8.31
CA LYS A 32 -1.42 5.08 8.20
C LYS A 32 -0.99 3.94 7.27
N ASN A 33 -1.52 2.75 7.50
CA ASN A 33 -1.22 1.57 6.71
C ASN A 33 -2.50 0.85 6.32
N VAL A 34 -2.57 0.37 5.08
CA VAL A 34 -3.56 -0.59 4.61
C VAL A 34 -2.83 -1.88 4.26
N GLU A 35 -3.18 -2.96 4.94
CA GLU A 35 -2.60 -4.28 4.72
C GLU A 35 -3.51 -5.11 3.83
N VAL A 36 -2.94 -5.75 2.82
CA VAL A 36 -3.66 -6.62 1.89
C VAL A 36 -3.01 -8.01 1.82
N PRO A 37 -3.80 -9.08 1.69
CA PRO A 37 -3.27 -10.43 1.55
C PRO A 37 -2.69 -10.68 0.15
N GLU A 38 -1.89 -11.75 0.00
CA GLU A 38 -1.28 -12.20 -1.27
C GLU A 38 -2.26 -12.21 -2.46
N SER A 39 -3.52 -12.58 -2.23
CA SER A 39 -4.57 -12.61 -3.27
C SER A 39 -4.91 -11.25 -3.88
N GLN A 40 -4.50 -10.14 -3.24
CA GLN A 40 -4.76 -8.77 -3.69
C GLN A 40 -3.51 -8.03 -4.13
N PHE A 41 -2.33 -8.67 -4.18
CA PHE A 41 -1.08 -7.99 -4.54
C PHE A 41 -1.14 -7.33 -5.92
N GLU A 42 -1.69 -7.99 -6.93
CA GLU A 42 -1.81 -7.41 -8.27
C GLU A 42 -2.69 -6.16 -8.25
N LYS A 43 -3.86 -6.26 -7.60
CA LYS A 43 -4.81 -5.15 -7.44
C LYS A 43 -4.20 -3.96 -6.69
N ALA A 44 -3.43 -4.24 -5.64
CA ALA A 44 -2.69 -3.23 -4.89
C ALA A 44 -1.64 -2.52 -5.74
N LEU A 45 -0.87 -3.27 -6.51
CA LEU A 45 0.12 -2.69 -7.40
C LEU A 45 -0.51 -1.92 -8.57
N ASP A 46 -1.71 -2.27 -9.01
CA ASP A 46 -2.47 -1.51 -10.03
C ASP A 46 -3.07 -0.21 -9.49
N GLY A 47 -3.02 0.00 -8.17
CA GLY A 47 -3.55 1.20 -7.53
C GLY A 47 -5.06 1.16 -7.31
N GLU A 48 -5.64 -0.04 -7.25
CA GLU A 48 -7.07 -0.27 -7.16
C GLU A 48 -7.55 -0.57 -5.73
N ILE A 49 -6.69 -0.37 -4.74
CA ILE A 49 -7.05 -0.55 -3.33
C ILE A 49 -7.75 0.70 -2.85
N MET A 50 -9.01 0.53 -2.46
CA MET A 50 -9.82 1.58 -1.86
C MET A 50 -9.57 1.62 -0.36
N PHE A 51 -9.59 2.83 0.19
CA PHE A 51 -9.60 3.06 1.62
C PHE A 51 -10.57 4.20 1.95
N ASP A 52 -11.06 4.19 3.19
CA ASP A 52 -11.96 5.22 3.68
C ASP A 52 -11.20 6.51 4.01
N GLY A 53 -11.36 7.52 3.15
CA GLY A 53 -10.77 8.84 3.28
C GLY A 53 -11.20 9.59 4.54
N SER A 54 -12.33 9.21 5.16
CA SER A 54 -12.78 9.79 6.43
C SER A 54 -11.83 9.46 7.60
N SER A 55 -11.02 8.41 7.46
CA SER A 55 -9.99 8.02 8.44
C SER A 55 -8.70 8.86 8.34
N ILE A 56 -8.63 9.81 7.39
CA ILE A 56 -7.53 10.76 7.22
C ILE A 56 -8.02 12.16 7.62
N GLU A 57 -7.46 12.70 8.71
CA GLU A 57 -7.84 14.04 9.15
C GLU A 57 -7.52 15.08 8.06
N GLY A 58 -8.53 15.88 7.71
CA GLY A 58 -8.44 17.02 6.81
C GLY A 58 -8.29 16.74 5.31
N PHE A 59 -8.50 15.51 4.83
CA PHE A 59 -8.47 15.22 3.39
C PHE A 59 -9.79 15.39 2.63
N THR A 60 -10.99 15.31 3.24
CA THR A 60 -12.26 15.64 2.55
C THR A 60 -13.37 16.06 3.52
N ARG A 61 -14.37 16.81 3.02
CA ARG A 61 -15.66 16.99 3.71
C ARG A 61 -16.39 15.64 3.62
N ILE A 62 -17.17 15.28 4.64
CA ILE A 62 -17.86 13.99 4.91
C ILE A 62 -18.50 13.24 3.71
N GLU A 63 -18.65 13.83 2.52
CA GLU A 63 -19.40 13.28 1.37
C GLU A 63 -18.58 12.60 0.25
N GLU A 64 -17.24 12.48 0.37
CA GLU A 64 -16.41 11.75 -0.63
C GLU A 64 -15.41 10.82 0.08
N SER A 65 -15.92 9.73 0.69
CA SER A 65 -15.14 8.84 1.57
C SER A 65 -14.37 7.73 0.86
N ASP A 66 -14.51 7.52 -0.45
CA ASP A 66 -13.80 6.44 -1.14
C ASP A 66 -12.60 6.98 -1.93
N MET A 67 -11.39 6.63 -1.48
CA MET A 67 -10.14 7.03 -2.11
C MET A 67 -9.33 5.83 -2.58
N LEU A 68 -8.58 5.99 -3.68
CA LEU A 68 -7.68 4.96 -4.21
C LEU A 68 -6.23 5.18 -3.77
N LEU A 69 -5.57 4.10 -3.36
CA LEU A 69 -4.13 4.07 -3.09
C LEU A 69 -3.37 3.65 -4.32
N LYS A 70 -2.62 4.58 -4.91
CA LYS A 70 -1.66 4.28 -5.97
C LYS A 70 -0.25 4.16 -5.37
N PRO A 71 0.36 2.97 -5.35
CA PRO A 71 1.70 2.80 -4.80
C PRO A 71 2.77 3.42 -5.71
N ASP A 72 3.80 3.99 -5.08
CA ASP A 72 5.05 4.31 -5.75
C ASP A 72 5.98 3.09 -5.68
N TYR A 73 6.29 2.49 -6.82
CA TYR A 73 7.14 1.30 -6.88
C TYR A 73 8.58 1.56 -6.41
N ASN A 74 9.04 2.81 -6.39
CA ASN A 74 10.38 3.15 -5.89
C ASN A 74 10.50 2.99 -4.36
N THR A 75 9.38 2.95 -3.63
CA THR A 75 9.38 2.79 -2.16
C THR A 75 9.24 1.34 -1.72
N PHE A 76 9.24 0.38 -2.67
CA PHE A 76 9.13 -1.03 -2.36
C PHE A 76 10.28 -1.53 -1.48
N VAL A 77 9.93 -2.15 -0.36
CA VAL A 77 10.86 -2.76 0.59
C VAL A 77 10.25 -4.04 1.16
N ILE A 78 11.07 -5.08 1.30
CA ILE A 78 10.70 -6.30 2.02
C ILE A 78 11.21 -6.16 3.44
N LEU A 79 10.30 -6.26 4.41
CA LEU A 79 10.66 -6.22 5.82
C LEU A 79 11.30 -7.55 6.25
N PRO A 80 12.44 -7.52 6.96
CA PRO A 80 13.03 -8.72 7.57
C PRO A 80 12.06 -9.38 8.55
N GLU A 81 12.07 -10.72 8.63
CA GLU A 81 11.24 -11.49 9.59
C GLU A 81 11.44 -11.04 11.06
N ALA A 82 12.62 -10.51 11.42
CA ALA A 82 12.91 -10.05 12.78
C ALA A 82 12.20 -8.75 13.18
N LEU A 83 11.48 -8.10 12.25
CA LEU A 83 10.76 -6.85 12.45
C LEU A 83 9.23 -7.04 12.56
N GLU A 84 8.73 -8.28 12.47
CA GLU A 84 7.33 -8.64 12.74
C GLU A 84 7.13 -9.28 14.12
#